data_AF-A0AAV2B0I0-F1
#
_entry.id   AF-A0AAV2B0I0-F1
#
_cell.length_a   1.000
_cell.length_b   1.000
_cell.length_c   1.000
_cell.angle_alpha   90.00
_cell.angle_beta   90.00
_cell.angle_gamma   90.00
#
_symmetry.space_group_name_H-M   'P 1'
#
loop_
_entity.id
_entity.type
_entity.pdbx_description
1 polymer ?
#
loop_
_entity_poly.entity_id
_entity_poly.type
_entity_poly.pdbx_seq_one_letter_code
_entity_poly.pdbx_strand_id
1 'polypeptide(L)'
;MEVICNSKHSLDDKEAESSNKKQCLEPGILSSNEPCGTAGSDKLSSDQNENSFKRASEQDVGITEYLSDLPGFKAIMKERYSDFIVNEIDTEGNVVRLTNLEKPKNPESDFKVDGLLEETTIQGIEQLIADERSEVEINVTEKDKDTRKDIHVAIRKMFNGVESSTEDRGSEKFIIVKRFTKQKKRRRGQLSVGGNYLHFVLYKENKDTMDAINGVASYLRVNPKVFAYAGSKDKRGKTSQLVSAYQISPERLLKINNDFNTIRVGNIVFKNEQLKLGDLRGNRFIIILRQLQGDPTIIEKAIDSLSSKGFINYYGLQRFGTSSVSTHSIGSCKGIMKERELSHTPILLFSFHLS
;
A
#
# COMPACT_ATOMS: atom_id res chain seq x y z
N MET A 1 13.29 20.91 -0.58
CA MET A 1 14.16 20.00 0.19
C MET A 1 13.86 18.56 -0.21
N GLU A 2 14.88 17.71 -0.29
CA GLU A 2 14.72 16.28 -0.53
C GLU A 2 15.21 15.48 0.69
N VAL A 3 14.39 14.55 1.17
CA VAL A 3 14.68 13.75 2.38
C VAL A 3 14.44 12.28 2.08
N ILE A 4 15.37 11.41 2.45
CA ILE A 4 15.22 9.95 2.36
C ILE A 4 15.08 9.41 3.79
N CYS A 5 13.92 8.82 4.10
CA CYS A 5 13.69 8.18 5.39
C CYS A 5 13.70 6.66 5.21
N ASN A 6 14.62 5.97 5.88
CA ASN A 6 14.68 4.51 5.88
C ASN A 6 13.73 3.92 6.93
N SER A 7 13.03 2.85 6.59
CA SER A 7 12.09 2.11 7.46
C SER A 7 12.79 1.13 8.41
N LYS A 8 14.08 0.83 8.18
CA LYS A 8 14.87 -0.10 8.99
C LYS A 8 16.17 0.58 9.44
N HIS A 9 16.22 0.94 10.72
CA HIS A 9 17.47 1.11 11.46
C HIS A 9 17.45 0.04 12.56
N SER A 10 18.38 -0.92 12.50
CA SER A 10 18.75 -1.70 13.68
C SER A 10 19.45 -0.73 14.64
N LEU A 11 18.86 -0.54 15.82
CA LEU A 11 19.52 0.13 16.91
C LEU A 11 20.45 -0.91 17.54
N ASP A 12 21.75 -0.76 17.34
CA ASP A 12 22.75 -1.44 18.15
C ASP A 12 22.79 -0.72 19.51
N ASP A 13 22.35 -1.42 20.56
CA ASP A 13 22.38 -0.95 21.94
C ASP A 13 23.83 -0.70 22.38
N LYS A 14 24.13 0.55 22.74
CA LYS A 14 25.25 0.86 23.63
C LYS A 14 24.75 1.72 24.79
N GLU A 15 24.88 1.14 25.97
CA GLU A 15 24.60 1.70 27.28
C GLU A 15 25.28 3.05 27.48
N ALA A 16 24.56 3.99 28.11
CA ALA A 16 25.14 5.15 28.77
C ALA A 16 24.43 5.39 30.10
N GLU A 17 25.19 5.20 31.18
CA GLU A 17 24.77 5.38 32.57
C GLU A 17 24.50 6.85 32.94
N SER A 18 23.45 7.01 33.75
CA SER A 18 23.24 7.92 34.89
C SER A 18 23.73 9.38 34.87
N SER A 19 22.83 10.29 35.25
CA SER A 19 22.98 11.05 36.51
C SER A 19 21.68 11.78 36.92
N ASN A 20 21.30 11.55 38.17
CA ASN A 20 20.18 12.15 38.91
C ASN A 20 20.24 13.68 38.98
N LYS A 21 19.06 14.33 38.98
CA LYS A 21 18.70 15.35 39.99
C LYS A 21 17.18 15.56 40.06
N LYS A 22 16.61 15.11 41.18
CA LYS A 22 15.26 15.39 41.66
C LYS A 22 15.16 16.85 42.13
N GLN A 23 14.01 17.49 41.91
CA GLN A 23 13.46 18.42 42.90
C GLN A 23 11.93 18.45 42.81
N CYS A 24 11.31 18.01 43.90
CA CYS A 24 9.88 18.09 44.19
C CYS A 24 9.55 19.45 44.82
N LEU A 25 8.36 19.99 44.55
CA LEU A 25 7.64 20.86 45.50
C LEU A 25 6.15 20.49 45.49
N GLU A 26 5.60 20.40 46.71
CA GLU A 26 4.28 19.90 47.11
C GLU A 26 3.18 21.01 47.18
N PRO A 27 1.90 20.64 47.38
CA PRO A 27 0.72 21.49 47.13
C PRO A 27 0.15 22.17 48.40
N GLY A 28 -0.61 23.27 48.21
CA GLY A 28 -1.34 23.99 49.27
C GLY A 28 -2.85 24.07 49.01
N ILE A 29 -3.63 23.72 50.04
CA ILE A 29 -5.10 23.65 50.15
C ILE A 29 -5.65 24.89 50.90
N LEU A 30 -6.87 25.37 50.59
CA LEU A 30 -7.90 25.99 51.50
C LEU A 30 -9.10 26.48 50.64
N SER A 31 -10.33 25.92 50.70
CA SER A 31 -11.49 26.21 51.59
C SER A 31 -11.86 27.71 51.69
N SER A 32 -13.10 28.21 51.74
CA SER A 32 -14.50 27.74 51.65
C SER A 32 -15.40 29.00 51.78
N ASN A 33 -16.67 28.93 51.34
CA ASN A 33 -17.88 29.60 51.89
C ASN A 33 -18.76 30.38 50.86
N GLU A 34 -20.00 29.90 50.72
CA GLU A 34 -21.18 30.67 50.26
C GLU A 34 -21.80 31.49 51.42
N PRO A 35 -22.74 32.41 51.13
CA PRO A 35 -24.15 32.08 51.41
C PRO A 35 -25.20 32.58 50.37
N CYS A 36 -26.43 32.09 50.60
CA CYS A 36 -27.64 32.01 49.77
C CYS A 36 -28.62 33.22 49.83
N GLY A 37 -29.48 33.36 48.80
CA GLY A 37 -30.76 34.11 48.75
C GLY A 37 -30.84 35.08 47.54
N THR A 38 -31.87 35.19 46.69
CA THR A 38 -33.31 34.83 46.68
C THR A 38 -33.87 34.90 45.24
N ALA A 39 -35.04 34.31 45.01
CA ALA A 39 -35.73 34.01 43.75
C ALA A 39 -36.08 35.17 42.78
N GLY A 40 -36.18 34.85 41.48
CA GLY A 40 -36.79 35.70 40.44
C GLY A 40 -36.77 35.11 39.02
N SER A 41 -37.85 34.40 38.65
CA SER A 41 -38.48 34.23 37.32
C SER A 41 -37.67 34.14 36.02
N ASP A 42 -37.77 32.97 35.38
CA ASP A 42 -37.93 32.67 33.95
C ASP A 42 -37.33 33.61 32.89
N LYS A 43 -36.31 33.08 32.19
CA LYS A 43 -36.20 33.14 30.72
C LYS A 43 -35.21 32.07 30.23
N LEU A 44 -35.74 31.07 29.54
CA LEU A 44 -34.98 30.11 28.73
C LEU A 44 -34.13 30.87 27.71
N SER A 45 -32.80 30.86 27.90
CA SER A 45 -31.84 31.22 26.87
C SER A 45 -30.92 30.03 26.65
N SER A 46 -30.92 29.55 25.41
CA SER A 46 -30.14 28.45 24.89
C SER A 46 -28.63 28.62 25.15
N ASP A 47 -28.07 27.79 26.02
CA ASP A 47 -26.63 27.60 26.13
C ASP A 47 -26.07 27.08 24.81
N GLN A 48 -25.35 27.96 24.10
CA GLN A 48 -24.41 27.54 23.08
C GLN A 48 -23.20 26.92 23.77
N ASN A 49 -23.23 25.60 23.91
CA ASN A 49 -22.10 24.81 24.36
C ASN A 49 -21.07 24.73 23.22
N GLU A 50 -20.35 25.81 22.97
CA GLU A 50 -19.16 25.82 22.10
C GLU A 50 -18.01 25.10 22.83
N ASN A 51 -18.09 23.77 22.84
CA ASN A 51 -16.98 22.94 23.27
C ASN A 51 -15.93 22.94 22.14
N SER A 52 -15.13 24.01 22.08
CA SER A 52 -14.00 24.14 21.16
C SER A 52 -12.90 23.17 21.58
N PHE A 53 -12.98 21.93 21.10
CA PHE A 53 -11.97 20.91 21.34
C PHE A 53 -10.61 21.38 20.81
N LYS A 54 -9.69 21.71 21.72
CA LYS A 54 -8.33 22.14 21.42
C LYS A 54 -7.55 21.01 20.75
N ARG A 55 -6.95 21.27 19.58
CA ARG A 55 -6.04 20.32 18.93
C ARG A 55 -4.79 20.13 19.79
N ALA A 56 -4.33 18.88 19.91
CA ALA A 56 -3.10 18.56 20.63
C ALA A 56 -1.90 19.30 20.02
N SER A 57 -1.07 19.88 20.89
CA SER A 57 0.20 20.50 20.54
C SER A 57 1.34 19.49 20.54
N GLU A 58 2.49 19.87 19.98
CA GLU A 58 3.71 19.04 19.98
C GLU A 58 4.19 18.71 21.40
N GLN A 59 4.07 19.66 22.32
CA GLN A 59 4.42 19.48 23.74
C GLN A 59 3.51 18.45 24.42
N ASP A 60 2.21 18.44 24.09
CA ASP A 60 1.24 17.48 24.64
C ASP A 60 1.58 16.02 24.28
N VAL A 61 2.40 15.80 23.25
CA VAL A 61 2.81 14.48 22.77
C VAL A 61 4.31 14.21 22.95
N GLY A 62 5.01 15.03 23.73
CA GLY A 62 6.43 14.83 24.06
C GLY A 62 7.42 15.21 22.95
N ILE A 63 7.00 16.02 21.98
CA ILE A 63 7.90 16.62 20.97
C ILE A 63 8.36 17.97 21.53
N THR A 64 9.51 17.98 22.19
CA THR A 64 10.01 19.16 22.93
C THR A 64 11.39 19.63 22.48
N GLU A 65 12.23 18.72 21.99
CA GLU A 65 13.64 18.99 21.71
C GLU A 65 13.92 19.19 20.22
N TYR A 66 15.00 19.93 19.95
CA TYR A 66 15.58 20.10 18.62
C TYR A 66 17.06 19.73 18.64
N LEU A 67 17.58 19.28 17.49
CA LEU A 67 19.00 18.93 17.36
C LEU A 67 19.91 20.16 17.16
N SER A 68 19.32 21.29 16.80
CA SER A 68 20.02 22.52 16.42
C SER A 68 19.50 23.68 17.24
N ASP A 69 20.42 24.48 17.79
CA ASP A 69 20.11 25.69 18.55
C ASP A 69 19.90 26.93 17.66
N LEU A 70 19.94 26.76 16.33
CA LEU A 70 19.63 27.82 15.38
C LEU A 70 18.22 28.38 15.61
N PRO A 71 18.01 29.69 15.48
CA PRO A 71 16.68 30.27 15.55
C PRO A 71 15.77 29.71 14.45
N GLY A 72 14.51 29.45 14.80
CA GLY A 72 13.52 28.96 13.86
C GLY A 72 13.10 30.00 12.82
N PHE A 73 12.60 29.52 11.68
CA PHE A 73 11.96 30.33 10.64
C PHE A 73 10.56 29.80 10.36
N LYS A 74 9.71 30.62 9.73
CA LYS A 74 8.34 30.21 9.37
C LYS A 74 8.27 29.89 7.88
N ALA A 75 7.48 28.87 7.55
CA ALA A 75 7.11 28.55 6.18
C ALA A 75 5.77 27.83 6.16
N ILE A 76 5.10 27.87 5.00
CA ILE A 76 3.88 27.13 4.74
C ILE A 76 4.23 25.81 4.06
N MET A 77 3.84 24.71 4.69
CA MET A 77 3.96 23.36 4.13
C MET A 77 2.60 22.86 3.64
N LYS A 78 2.59 22.05 2.58
CA LYS A 78 1.37 21.45 1.99
C LYS A 78 0.33 22.49 1.55
N GLU A 79 0.73 23.72 1.17
CA GLU A 79 -0.20 24.74 0.61
C GLU A 79 -0.98 24.13 -0.56
N ARG A 80 -0.26 23.52 -1.51
CA ARG A 80 -0.80 22.65 -2.55
C ARG A 80 -0.45 21.19 -2.25
N TYR A 81 -1.30 20.23 -2.64
CA TYR A 81 -0.93 18.81 -2.52
C TYR A 81 0.27 18.44 -3.41
N SER A 82 0.52 19.21 -4.48
CA SER A 82 1.71 19.05 -5.34
C SER A 82 3.02 19.45 -4.66
N ASP A 83 2.96 20.16 -3.54
CA ASP A 83 4.14 20.58 -2.77
C ASP A 83 4.71 19.47 -1.90
N PHE A 84 4.00 18.33 -1.83
CA PHE A 84 4.38 17.18 -1.01
C PHE A 84 4.36 15.92 -1.87
N ILE A 85 5.55 15.52 -2.31
CA ILE A 85 5.73 14.36 -3.18
C ILE A 85 6.41 13.25 -2.38
N VAL A 86 5.88 12.04 -2.48
CA VAL A 86 6.41 10.86 -1.79
C VAL A 86 6.62 9.74 -2.79
N ASN A 87 7.85 9.27 -2.93
CA ASN A 87 8.16 8.09 -3.73
C ASN A 87 8.66 6.99 -2.79
N GLU A 88 8.04 5.82 -2.85
CA GLU A 88 8.53 4.66 -2.12
C GLU A 88 9.94 4.28 -2.57
N ILE A 89 10.74 3.74 -1.63
CA ILE A 89 12.01 3.11 -1.92
C ILE A 89 11.80 1.61 -1.70
N ASP A 90 11.93 0.83 -2.77
CA ASP A 90 11.71 -0.61 -2.72
C ASP A 90 12.78 -1.33 -1.88
N THR A 91 12.64 -2.65 -1.75
CA THR A 91 13.58 -3.48 -0.97
C THR A 91 15.00 -3.49 -1.54
N GLU A 92 15.16 -3.22 -2.83
CA GLU A 92 16.45 -3.14 -3.51
C GLU A 92 17.10 -1.75 -3.38
N GLY A 93 16.34 -0.73 -2.98
CA GLY A 93 16.80 0.66 -2.83
C GLY A 93 16.45 1.55 -4.02
N ASN A 94 15.68 1.06 -4.99
CA ASN A 94 15.26 1.86 -6.13
C ASN A 94 14.12 2.82 -5.73
N VAL A 95 14.16 4.03 -6.27
CA VAL A 95 13.06 4.98 -6.11
C VAL A 95 11.92 4.60 -7.04
N VAL A 96 10.79 4.19 -6.45
CA VAL A 96 9.60 3.80 -7.18
C VAL A 96 8.99 5.02 -7.87
N ARG A 97 9.03 5.04 -9.19
CA ARG A 97 8.44 6.10 -10.03
C ARG A 97 7.63 5.48 -11.16
N LEU A 98 6.55 6.14 -11.51
CA LEU A 98 5.77 5.80 -12.69
C LEU A 98 6.49 6.36 -13.92
N THR A 99 7.11 5.49 -14.72
CA THR A 99 7.91 5.86 -15.89
C THR A 99 7.44 5.18 -17.17
N ASN A 100 6.70 4.07 -17.08
CA ASN A 100 6.23 3.32 -18.23
C ASN A 100 4.73 3.00 -18.07
N LEU A 101 3.93 3.30 -19.10
CA LEU A 101 2.48 3.00 -19.15
C LEU A 101 2.12 1.91 -20.17
N GLU A 102 3.11 1.31 -20.79
CA GLU A 102 2.94 0.27 -21.79
C GLU A 102 2.58 -1.08 -21.14
N LYS A 103 2.08 -1.99 -21.98
CA LYS A 103 1.81 -3.36 -21.57
C LYS A 103 3.13 -4.08 -21.24
N PRO A 104 3.16 -4.95 -20.22
CA PRO A 104 4.32 -5.78 -19.97
C PRO A 104 4.59 -6.66 -21.18
N LYS A 105 5.86 -6.80 -21.58
CA LYS A 105 6.27 -7.87 -22.48
C LYS A 105 6.02 -9.17 -21.74
N ASN A 106 5.06 -9.97 -22.22
CA ASN A 106 4.85 -11.30 -21.66
C ASN A 106 6.12 -12.12 -21.96
N PRO A 107 6.80 -12.77 -20.99
CA PRO A 107 7.95 -13.63 -21.27
C PRO A 107 7.64 -14.74 -22.28
N GLU A 108 6.36 -14.99 -22.52
CA GLU A 108 5.86 -15.85 -23.58
C GLU A 108 5.92 -15.28 -25.01
N SER A 109 6.11 -13.98 -25.24
CA SER A 109 6.12 -13.40 -26.60
C SER A 109 7.31 -13.83 -27.45
N ASP A 110 8.37 -14.33 -26.81
CA ASP A 110 9.58 -14.82 -27.47
C ASP A 110 9.49 -16.32 -27.82
N PHE A 111 8.36 -16.97 -27.51
CA PHE A 111 8.13 -18.37 -27.89
C PHE A 111 7.73 -18.43 -29.37
N LYS A 112 8.62 -18.97 -30.22
CA LYS A 112 8.27 -19.29 -31.61
C LYS A 112 7.20 -20.38 -31.59
N VAL A 113 5.97 -20.01 -31.93
CA VAL A 113 4.86 -20.95 -32.08
C VAL A 113 4.97 -21.75 -33.39
N ASP A 114 5.77 -21.23 -34.34
CA ASP A 114 5.99 -21.82 -35.66
C ASP A 114 6.52 -23.26 -35.56
N GLY A 115 5.73 -24.20 -36.07
CA GLY A 115 6.09 -25.62 -36.19
C GLY A 115 5.72 -26.53 -35.01
N LEU A 116 5.13 -26.00 -33.93
CA LEU A 116 4.70 -26.81 -32.78
C LEU A 116 3.33 -27.49 -32.96
N LEU A 117 2.48 -26.92 -33.82
CA LEU A 117 1.17 -27.44 -34.17
C LEU A 117 1.12 -27.65 -35.68
N GLU A 118 0.59 -28.80 -36.09
CA GLU A 118 0.31 -29.07 -37.49
C GLU A 118 -0.88 -28.23 -37.97
N GLU A 119 -0.89 -27.88 -39.26
CA GLU A 119 -1.94 -27.06 -39.88
C GLU A 119 -3.34 -27.72 -39.74
N THR A 120 -3.39 -29.04 -39.78
CA THR A 120 -4.59 -29.86 -39.54
C THR A 120 -5.14 -29.69 -38.12
N THR A 121 -4.25 -29.55 -37.13
CA THR A 121 -4.61 -29.35 -35.72
C THR A 121 -5.15 -27.95 -35.51
N ILE A 122 -4.53 -26.94 -36.14
CA ILE A 122 -4.98 -25.55 -36.12
C ILE A 122 -6.41 -25.46 -36.66
N GLN A 123 -6.66 -26.00 -37.86
CA GLN A 123 -8.00 -26.03 -38.47
C GLN A 123 -9.01 -26.78 -37.59
N GLY A 124 -8.61 -27.90 -36.99
CA GLY A 124 -9.48 -28.65 -36.07
C GLY A 124 -9.88 -27.84 -34.83
N ILE A 125 -8.96 -27.05 -34.28
CA ILE A 125 -9.25 -26.18 -33.11
C ILE A 125 -10.12 -24.99 -33.52
N GLU A 126 -9.95 -24.44 -34.72
CA GLU A 126 -10.85 -23.39 -35.25
C GLU A 126 -12.28 -23.90 -35.42
N GLN A 127 -12.45 -25.11 -35.98
CA GLN A 127 -13.76 -25.79 -36.07
C GLN A 127 -14.38 -26.03 -34.69
N LEU A 128 -13.56 -26.37 -33.69
CA LEU A 128 -14.01 -26.51 -32.30
C LEU A 128 -14.48 -25.18 -31.69
N ILE A 129 -13.90 -24.05 -32.08
CA ILE A 129 -14.35 -22.71 -31.66
C ILE A 129 -15.65 -22.32 -32.38
N ALA A 130 -15.81 -22.73 -33.64
CA ALA A 130 -16.99 -22.51 -34.47
C ALA A 130 -18.20 -23.41 -34.12
N ASP A 131 -18.11 -24.23 -33.08
CA ASP A 131 -19.13 -25.24 -32.67
C ASP A 131 -19.36 -26.36 -33.71
N GLU A 132 -18.41 -26.60 -34.60
CA GLU A 132 -18.46 -27.67 -35.61
C GLU A 132 -17.86 -29.00 -35.09
N ARG A 133 -17.15 -28.96 -33.95
CA ARG A 133 -16.45 -30.12 -33.37
C ARG A 133 -16.46 -30.09 -31.83
N SER A 134 -16.58 -31.26 -31.19
CA SER A 134 -16.64 -31.39 -29.73
C SER A 134 -15.27 -31.41 -29.05
N GLU A 135 -14.30 -32.09 -29.65
CA GLU A 135 -12.93 -32.21 -29.15
C GLU A 135 -11.91 -32.41 -30.30
N VAL A 136 -10.67 -32.05 -30.04
CA VAL A 136 -9.52 -32.28 -30.92
C VAL A 136 -8.49 -33.08 -30.15
N GLU A 137 -8.00 -34.18 -30.75
CA GLU A 137 -6.98 -35.04 -30.15
C GLU A 137 -5.66 -34.86 -30.90
N ILE A 138 -4.57 -34.62 -30.15
CA ILE A 138 -3.22 -34.47 -30.69
C ILE A 138 -2.39 -35.64 -30.15
N ASN A 139 -1.92 -36.52 -31.02
CA ASN A 139 -1.03 -37.61 -30.60
C ASN A 139 0.34 -37.05 -30.21
N VAL A 140 0.76 -37.30 -28.97
CA VAL A 140 2.02 -36.85 -28.38
C VAL A 140 2.81 -38.00 -27.79
N THR A 141 2.58 -39.23 -28.26
CA THR A 141 3.17 -40.46 -27.71
C THR A 141 4.70 -40.43 -27.75
N GLU A 142 5.27 -39.94 -28.85
CA GLU A 142 6.73 -39.84 -29.04
C GLU A 142 7.35 -38.54 -28.52
N LYS A 143 6.55 -37.64 -27.94
CA LYS A 143 7.03 -36.33 -27.47
C LYS A 143 7.36 -36.36 -25.98
N ASP A 144 8.44 -35.70 -25.59
CA ASP A 144 8.87 -35.59 -24.21
C ASP A 144 7.93 -34.67 -23.39
N LYS A 145 8.20 -34.56 -22.08
CA LYS A 145 7.34 -33.79 -21.16
C LYS A 145 7.40 -32.28 -21.42
N ASP A 146 8.55 -31.76 -21.80
CA ASP A 146 8.74 -30.33 -22.06
C ASP A 146 8.10 -29.96 -23.39
N THR A 147 8.27 -30.74 -24.45
CA THR A 147 7.55 -30.54 -25.72
C THR A 147 6.03 -30.59 -25.56
N ARG A 148 5.50 -31.50 -24.73
CA ARG A 148 4.06 -31.53 -24.41
C ARG A 148 3.60 -30.27 -23.69
N LYS A 149 4.40 -29.77 -22.76
CA LYS A 149 4.12 -28.50 -22.05
C LYS A 149 4.11 -27.33 -23.04
N ASP A 150 5.03 -27.33 -23.99
CA ASP A 150 5.12 -26.30 -25.03
C ASP A 150 3.91 -26.31 -25.97
N ILE A 151 3.41 -27.49 -26.32
CA ILE A 151 2.14 -27.63 -27.09
C ILE A 151 0.96 -27.06 -26.28
N HIS A 152 0.86 -27.36 -24.99
CA HIS A 152 -0.18 -26.77 -24.13
C HIS A 152 -0.09 -25.23 -24.06
N VAL A 153 1.12 -24.69 -24.04
CA VAL A 153 1.39 -23.24 -24.05
C VAL A 153 1.02 -22.64 -25.41
N ALA A 154 1.40 -23.27 -26.52
CA ALA A 154 1.07 -22.84 -27.87
C ALA A 154 -0.46 -22.77 -28.11
N ILE A 155 -1.19 -23.83 -27.75
CA ILE A 155 -2.67 -23.88 -27.88
C ILE A 155 -3.31 -22.75 -27.09
N ARG A 156 -2.83 -22.50 -25.86
CA ARG A 156 -3.37 -21.45 -24.98
C ARG A 156 -3.11 -20.04 -25.53
N LYS A 157 -2.00 -19.83 -26.25
CA LYS A 157 -1.66 -18.53 -26.87
C LYS A 157 -2.44 -18.27 -28.15
N MET A 158 -2.52 -19.26 -29.03
CA MET A 158 -3.16 -19.12 -30.35
C MET A 158 -4.68 -19.08 -30.25
N PHE A 159 -5.26 -19.87 -29.34
CA PHE A 159 -6.69 -20.11 -29.32
C PHE A 159 -7.30 -19.70 -27.98
N ASN A 160 -8.23 -18.75 -28.04
CA ASN A 160 -8.93 -18.28 -26.86
C ASN A 160 -10.23 -19.07 -26.69
N GLY A 161 -10.53 -19.54 -25.49
CA GLY A 161 -11.79 -20.26 -25.21
C GLY A 161 -11.70 -21.79 -25.16
N VAL A 162 -10.49 -22.34 -25.26
CA VAL A 162 -10.22 -23.79 -25.24
C VAL A 162 -9.38 -24.20 -24.02
N GLU A 163 -9.53 -25.43 -23.57
CA GLU A 163 -8.68 -26.09 -22.57
C GLU A 163 -8.02 -27.32 -23.17
N SER A 164 -6.77 -27.57 -22.80
CA SER A 164 -6.02 -28.75 -23.21
C SER A 164 -5.60 -29.56 -21.99
N SER A 165 -5.77 -30.88 -22.05
CA SER A 165 -5.38 -31.84 -21.01
C SER A 165 -4.66 -33.04 -21.63
N THR A 166 -3.59 -33.52 -20.99
CA THR A 166 -2.93 -34.75 -21.41
C THR A 166 -3.69 -35.96 -20.85
N GLU A 167 -4.11 -36.88 -21.73
CA GLU A 167 -4.68 -38.17 -21.37
C GLU A 167 -3.71 -39.29 -21.76
N ASP A 168 -3.58 -40.28 -20.88
CA ASP A 168 -2.76 -41.47 -21.10
C ASP A 168 -3.70 -42.65 -21.42
N ARG A 169 -3.57 -43.22 -22.62
CA ARG A 169 -4.40 -44.32 -23.13
C ARG A 169 -3.51 -45.55 -23.33
N GLY A 170 -2.88 -46.01 -22.25
CA GLY A 170 -2.06 -47.22 -22.24
C GLY A 170 -0.66 -46.96 -22.80
N SER A 171 -0.42 -47.35 -24.05
CA SER A 171 0.86 -47.09 -24.74
C SER A 171 0.90 -45.74 -25.45
N GLU A 172 -0.25 -45.10 -25.64
CA GLU A 172 -0.38 -43.84 -26.38
C GLU A 172 -0.74 -42.68 -25.47
N LYS A 173 -0.21 -41.49 -25.79
CA LYS A 173 -0.50 -40.25 -25.06
C LYS A 173 -1.10 -39.24 -25.99
N PHE A 174 -2.19 -38.63 -25.56
CA PHE A 174 -2.91 -37.62 -26.34
C PHE A 174 -3.04 -36.33 -25.55
N ILE A 175 -2.95 -35.19 -26.23
CA ILE A 175 -3.43 -33.92 -25.73
C ILE A 175 -4.84 -33.72 -26.28
N ILE A 176 -5.82 -33.70 -25.39
CA ILE A 176 -7.22 -33.48 -25.72
C ILE A 176 -7.55 -32.01 -25.53
N VAL A 177 -8.06 -31.36 -26.58
CA VAL A 177 -8.48 -29.96 -26.58
C VAL A 177 -10.01 -29.89 -26.60
N LYS A 178 -10.59 -29.20 -25.61
CA LYS A 178 -12.03 -29.04 -25.42
C LYS A 178 -12.40 -27.58 -25.26
N ARG A 179 -13.63 -27.20 -25.60
CA ARG A 179 -14.14 -25.85 -25.33
C ARG A 179 -14.41 -25.67 -23.83
N PHE A 180 -14.22 -24.47 -23.29
CA PHE A 180 -14.62 -24.20 -21.92
C PHE A 180 -16.13 -24.39 -21.70
N THR A 181 -16.48 -25.16 -20.67
CA THR A 181 -17.84 -25.17 -20.14
C THR A 181 -18.15 -23.80 -19.49
N LYS A 182 -19.41 -23.32 -19.61
CA LYS A 182 -19.85 -21.99 -19.12
C LYS A 182 -19.49 -21.72 -17.65
N GLN A 183 -19.41 -22.74 -16.80
CA GLN A 183 -18.96 -22.61 -15.40
C GLN A 183 -17.45 -22.34 -15.26
N LYS A 184 -16.59 -22.95 -16.10
CA LYS A 184 -15.13 -22.76 -16.06
C LYS A 184 -14.68 -21.46 -16.71
N LYS A 185 -15.44 -20.92 -17.68
CA LYS A 185 -15.14 -19.64 -18.35
C LYS A 185 -15.04 -18.46 -17.35
N ARG A 186 -15.73 -18.55 -16.21
CA ARG A 186 -15.65 -17.55 -15.12
C ARG A 186 -14.38 -17.66 -14.25
N ARG A 187 -13.67 -18.80 -14.27
CA ARG A 187 -12.55 -19.09 -13.35
C ARG A 187 -11.15 -18.79 -13.90
N ARG A 188 -10.99 -18.49 -15.20
CA ARG A 188 -9.65 -18.34 -15.80
C ARG A 188 -9.39 -16.94 -16.33
N GLY A 189 -9.01 -16.04 -15.42
CA GLY A 189 -7.97 -15.04 -15.68
C GLY A 189 -6.59 -15.62 -15.38
N GLN A 190 -6.34 -16.87 -15.78
CA GLN A 190 -5.16 -17.61 -15.34
C GLN A 190 -3.96 -17.26 -16.21
N LEU A 191 -3.23 -16.24 -15.77
CA LEU A 191 -1.88 -15.88 -16.21
C LEU A 191 -0.89 -16.93 -15.67
N SER A 192 -0.81 -18.10 -16.27
CA SER A 192 0.07 -19.17 -15.78
C SER A 192 1.33 -19.40 -16.61
N VAL A 193 1.89 -18.32 -17.15
CA VAL A 193 3.33 -18.22 -17.48
C VAL A 193 3.72 -16.75 -17.25
N GLY A 194 4.63 -16.49 -16.30
CA GLY A 194 5.06 -15.15 -15.87
C GLY A 194 4.86 -14.87 -14.39
N GLY A 195 3.88 -15.51 -13.74
CA GLY A 195 3.60 -15.40 -12.30
C GLY A 195 2.15 -15.02 -12.00
N ASN A 196 1.67 -15.39 -10.81
CA ASN A 196 0.26 -15.20 -10.43
C ASN A 196 -0.08 -13.76 -10.01
N TYR A 197 0.93 -12.91 -9.80
CA TYR A 197 0.77 -11.54 -9.33
C TYR A 197 1.31 -10.55 -10.36
N LEU A 198 0.53 -9.48 -10.59
CA LEU A 198 1.03 -8.28 -11.24
C LEU A 198 1.62 -7.37 -10.19
N HIS A 199 2.89 -7.02 -10.33
CA HIS A 199 3.51 -5.90 -9.63
C HIS A 199 3.44 -4.68 -10.54
N PHE A 200 3.05 -3.54 -9.99
CA PHE A 200 2.92 -2.30 -10.74
C PHE A 200 3.10 -1.10 -9.82
N VAL A 201 3.46 0.03 -10.40
CA VAL A 201 3.52 1.30 -9.69
C VAL A 201 2.14 1.94 -9.70
N LEU A 202 1.64 2.25 -8.50
CA LEU A 202 0.46 3.08 -8.29
C LEU A 202 0.92 4.52 -8.02
N TYR A 203 0.52 5.42 -8.91
CA TYR A 203 0.60 6.85 -8.70
C TYR A 203 -0.79 7.38 -8.29
N LYS A 204 -0.84 8.17 -7.22
CA LYS A 204 -2.08 8.81 -6.75
C LYS A 204 -1.85 10.26 -6.36
N GLU A 205 -2.87 11.10 -6.58
CA GLU A 205 -2.92 12.50 -6.17
C GLU A 205 -4.07 12.76 -5.20
N ASN A 206 -3.78 13.43 -4.09
CA ASN A 206 -4.77 13.88 -3.10
C ASN A 206 -5.76 12.79 -2.64
N LYS A 207 -5.29 11.55 -2.51
CA LYS A 207 -6.11 10.37 -2.24
C LYS A 207 -5.42 9.43 -1.26
N ASP A 208 -6.19 8.82 -0.35
CA ASP A 208 -5.66 7.78 0.52
C ASP A 208 -5.31 6.52 -0.29
N THR A 209 -4.38 5.71 0.21
CA THR A 209 -3.94 4.49 -0.46
C THR A 209 -5.09 3.48 -0.57
N MET A 210 -5.83 3.28 0.52
CA MET A 210 -6.96 2.35 0.55
C MET A 210 -8.09 2.85 -0.35
N ASP A 211 -8.36 4.16 -0.36
CA ASP A 211 -9.35 4.77 -1.25
C ASP A 211 -8.98 4.60 -2.74
N ALA A 212 -7.69 4.73 -3.08
CA ALA A 212 -7.20 4.51 -4.43
C ALA A 212 -7.39 3.05 -4.84
N ILE A 213 -6.97 2.11 -3.99
CA ILE A 213 -7.15 0.66 -4.22
C ILE A 213 -8.63 0.29 -4.35
N ASN A 214 -9.50 0.82 -3.50
CA ASN A 214 -10.94 0.57 -3.59
C ASN A 214 -11.53 1.09 -4.90
N GLY A 215 -11.09 2.26 -5.37
CA GLY A 215 -11.49 2.81 -6.67
C GLY A 215 -11.06 1.91 -7.83
N VAL A 216 -9.81 1.45 -7.81
CA VAL A 216 -9.24 0.51 -8.80
C VAL A 216 -9.98 -0.84 -8.77
N ALA A 217 -10.23 -1.39 -7.59
CA ALA A 217 -10.93 -2.67 -7.40
C ALA A 217 -12.38 -2.61 -7.89
N SER A 218 -13.09 -1.52 -7.59
CA SER A 218 -14.45 -1.28 -8.06
C SER A 218 -14.51 -1.19 -9.59
N TYR A 219 -13.59 -0.43 -10.20
CA TYR A 219 -13.47 -0.34 -11.65
C TYR A 219 -13.24 -1.71 -12.32
N LEU A 220 -12.36 -2.52 -11.73
CA LEU A 220 -12.05 -3.87 -12.20
C LEU A 220 -13.09 -4.91 -11.78
N ARG A 221 -14.10 -4.55 -10.99
CA ARG A 221 -15.12 -5.46 -10.43
C ARG A 221 -14.51 -6.66 -9.70
N VAL A 222 -13.49 -6.40 -8.89
CA VAL A 222 -12.79 -7.41 -8.07
C VAL A 222 -12.82 -7.03 -6.60
N ASN A 223 -12.56 -7.99 -5.72
CA ASN A 223 -12.45 -7.73 -4.29
C ASN A 223 -11.16 -6.93 -4.00
N PRO A 224 -11.19 -5.84 -3.20
CA PRO A 224 -9.98 -5.08 -2.85
C PRO A 224 -8.86 -5.92 -2.22
N LYS A 225 -9.18 -7.05 -1.58
CA LYS A 225 -8.20 -7.99 -0.99
C LYS A 225 -7.25 -8.63 -2.00
N VAL A 226 -7.55 -8.57 -3.30
CA VAL A 226 -6.61 -9.05 -4.34
C VAL A 226 -5.37 -8.16 -4.44
N PHE A 227 -5.46 -6.91 -3.95
CA PHE A 227 -4.36 -5.96 -3.94
C PHE A 227 -3.59 -6.00 -2.62
N ALA A 228 -2.27 -5.85 -2.69
CA ALA A 228 -1.42 -5.65 -1.52
C ALA A 228 -0.33 -4.62 -1.80
N TYR A 229 0.14 -3.95 -0.76
CA TYR A 229 1.13 -2.88 -0.81
C TYR A 229 1.96 -2.86 0.48
N ALA A 230 3.16 -2.30 0.41
CA ALA A 230 4.12 -2.35 1.51
C ALA A 230 3.81 -1.35 2.65
N GLY A 231 3.09 -0.26 2.36
CA GLY A 231 2.57 0.66 3.36
C GLY A 231 1.73 1.77 2.74
N SER A 232 0.84 2.36 3.53
CA SER A 232 0.05 3.52 3.09
C SER A 232 0.93 4.76 2.94
N LYS A 233 0.56 5.63 2.00
CA LYS A 233 1.20 6.91 1.73
C LYS A 233 0.22 8.06 1.96
N ASP A 234 0.73 9.24 2.29
CA ASP A 234 -0.04 10.45 2.56
C ASP A 234 -1.19 10.68 1.59
N LYS A 235 -2.37 11.03 2.13
CA LYS A 235 -3.51 11.46 1.33
C LYS A 235 -3.22 12.77 0.60
N ARG A 236 -2.83 13.82 1.32
CA ARG A 236 -2.55 15.16 0.76
C ARG A 236 -1.12 15.20 0.22
N GLY A 237 -0.96 14.66 -0.98
CA GLY A 237 0.32 14.59 -1.69
C GLY A 237 0.18 14.03 -3.10
N LYS A 238 1.29 14.03 -3.84
CA LYS A 238 1.49 13.19 -5.03
C LYS A 238 2.38 12.03 -4.63
N THR A 239 1.89 10.79 -4.73
CA THR A 239 2.61 9.64 -4.18
C THR A 239 2.74 8.51 -5.20
N SER A 240 3.92 7.91 -5.27
CA SER A 240 4.22 6.71 -6.07
C SER A 240 4.63 5.57 -5.14
N GLN A 241 4.02 4.40 -5.30
CA GLN A 241 4.32 3.21 -4.49
C GLN A 241 4.12 1.93 -5.28
N LEU A 242 4.76 0.85 -4.85
CA LEU A 242 4.58 -0.46 -5.46
C LEU A 242 3.30 -1.11 -4.92
N VAL A 243 2.55 -1.75 -5.82
CA VAL A 243 1.35 -2.52 -5.52
C VAL A 243 1.43 -3.85 -6.25
N SER A 244 0.94 -4.90 -5.61
CA SER A 244 0.75 -6.21 -6.22
C SER A 244 -0.73 -6.55 -6.32
N ALA A 245 -1.13 -7.25 -7.38
CA ALA A 245 -2.50 -7.71 -7.58
C ALA A 245 -2.55 -9.16 -8.07
N TYR A 246 -3.36 -9.99 -7.41
CA TYR A 246 -3.54 -11.40 -7.78
C TYR A 246 -4.47 -11.58 -8.98
N GLN A 247 -4.01 -12.29 -10.01
CA GLN A 247 -4.79 -12.69 -11.20
C GLN A 247 -5.56 -11.55 -11.89
N ILE A 248 -4.95 -10.36 -11.99
CA ILE A 248 -5.47 -9.23 -12.78
C ILE A 248 -4.77 -9.23 -14.14
N SER A 249 -5.50 -8.99 -15.23
CA SER A 249 -4.89 -8.84 -16.56
C SER A 249 -4.27 -7.44 -16.70
N PRO A 250 -3.06 -7.30 -17.27
CA PRO A 250 -2.43 -6.01 -17.49
C PRO A 250 -3.29 -5.06 -18.34
N GLU A 251 -3.96 -5.58 -19.36
CA GLU A 251 -4.82 -4.79 -20.24
C GLU A 251 -5.99 -4.18 -19.49
N ARG A 252 -6.57 -4.93 -18.56
CA ARG A 252 -7.68 -4.42 -17.73
C ARG A 252 -7.18 -3.35 -16.77
N LEU A 253 -6.02 -3.57 -16.14
CA LEU A 253 -5.42 -2.64 -15.21
C LEU A 253 -5.08 -1.30 -15.87
N LEU A 254 -4.45 -1.34 -17.05
CA LEU A 254 -4.01 -0.13 -17.77
C LEU A 254 -5.16 0.78 -18.24
N LYS A 255 -6.38 0.24 -18.45
CA LYS A 255 -7.55 1.05 -18.83
C LYS A 255 -7.89 2.13 -17.81
N ILE A 256 -7.51 1.94 -16.54
CA ILE A 256 -7.70 2.91 -15.46
C ILE A 256 -7.08 4.27 -15.79
N ASN A 257 -5.99 4.29 -16.55
CA ASN A 257 -5.29 5.52 -16.92
C ASN A 257 -6.14 6.45 -17.79
N ASN A 258 -7.18 5.93 -18.45
CA ASN A 258 -8.09 6.71 -19.30
C ASN A 258 -9.26 7.31 -18.49
N ASP A 259 -9.70 6.63 -17.43
CA ASP A 259 -10.96 6.94 -16.75
C ASP A 259 -10.77 7.68 -15.42
N PHE A 260 -9.58 7.60 -14.82
CA PHE A 260 -9.25 8.34 -13.60
C PHE A 260 -8.36 9.52 -13.95
N ASN A 261 -8.48 10.66 -13.25
CA ASN A 261 -7.57 11.80 -13.41
C ASN A 261 -6.48 11.84 -12.33
N THR A 262 -6.78 11.32 -11.14
CA THR A 262 -5.90 11.40 -9.96
C THR A 262 -5.24 10.07 -9.60
N ILE A 263 -5.45 9.03 -10.40
CA ILE A 263 -4.82 7.71 -10.25
C ILE A 263 -4.19 7.33 -11.59
N ARG A 264 -2.96 6.84 -11.55
CA ARG A 264 -2.29 6.21 -12.70
C ARG A 264 -1.60 4.92 -12.25
N VAL A 265 -1.52 3.97 -13.17
CA VAL A 265 -0.85 2.67 -12.97
C VAL A 265 0.07 2.38 -14.15
N GLY A 266 1.20 1.74 -13.88
CA GLY A 266 2.19 1.41 -14.91
C GLY A 266 3.37 0.63 -14.32
N ASN A 267 4.47 0.55 -15.07
CA ASN A 267 5.65 -0.24 -14.72
C ASN A 267 5.26 -1.69 -14.35
N ILE A 268 4.36 -2.27 -15.14
CA ILE A 268 3.75 -3.57 -14.84
C ILE A 268 4.76 -4.67 -15.11
N VAL A 269 4.92 -5.59 -14.16
CA VAL A 269 5.78 -6.78 -14.25
C VAL A 269 5.05 -7.95 -13.60
N PHE A 270 5.19 -9.14 -14.18
CA PHE A 270 4.69 -10.37 -13.54
C PHE A 270 5.68 -10.88 -12.50
N LYS A 271 5.17 -11.29 -11.32
CA LYS A 271 5.96 -11.95 -10.27
C LYS A 271 5.19 -13.11 -9.65
N ASN A 272 5.93 -14.01 -8.99
CA ASN A 272 5.37 -15.18 -8.32
C ASN A 272 4.84 -14.91 -6.91
N GLU A 273 5.28 -13.80 -6.30
CA GLU A 273 4.99 -13.47 -4.91
C GLU A 273 4.12 -12.22 -4.80
N GLN A 274 3.33 -12.14 -3.73
CA GLN A 274 2.59 -10.94 -3.36
C GLN A 274 3.48 -10.01 -2.52
N LEU A 275 3.28 -8.70 -2.61
CA LEU A 275 3.85 -7.77 -1.63
C LEU A 275 3.23 -7.97 -0.26
N LYS A 276 4.05 -7.78 0.77
CA LYS A 276 3.67 -7.81 2.18
C LYS A 276 3.85 -6.43 2.79
N LEU A 277 3.15 -6.19 3.89
CA LEU A 277 3.33 -4.97 4.68
C LEU A 277 4.77 -4.92 5.20
N GLY A 278 5.46 -3.81 4.99
CA GLY A 278 6.87 -3.64 5.34
C GLY A 278 7.88 -3.99 4.24
N ASP A 279 7.45 -4.43 3.05
CA ASP A 279 8.32 -4.67 1.88
C ASP A 279 8.78 -3.36 1.20
N LEU A 280 9.35 -2.45 1.98
CA LEU A 280 9.97 -1.21 1.52
C LEU A 280 11.18 -0.89 2.40
N ARG A 281 12.20 -0.25 1.82
CA ARG A 281 13.31 0.31 2.58
C ARG A 281 13.03 1.68 3.14
N GLY A 282 12.07 2.41 2.58
CA GLY A 282 11.87 3.79 2.98
C GLY A 282 11.01 4.60 2.02
N ASN A 283 11.05 5.92 2.21
CA ASN A 283 10.36 6.87 1.36
C ASN A 283 11.29 8.04 1.04
N ARG A 284 11.26 8.47 -0.21
CA ARG A 284 11.90 9.69 -0.71
C ARG A 284 10.86 10.80 -0.79
N PHE A 285 11.05 11.82 0.04
CA PHE A 285 10.19 12.99 0.12
C PHE A 285 10.80 14.13 -0.68
N ILE A 286 9.96 14.81 -1.47
CA ILE A 286 10.26 16.14 -2.00
C ILE A 286 9.23 17.08 -1.41
N ILE A 287 9.71 18.02 -0.60
CA ILE A 287 8.88 18.96 0.14
C ILE A 287 9.21 20.38 -0.33
N ILE A 288 8.18 21.10 -0.75
CA ILE A 288 8.23 22.51 -1.12
C ILE A 288 7.68 23.32 0.05
N LEU A 289 8.53 24.19 0.60
CA LEU A 289 8.16 25.17 1.62
C LEU A 289 7.87 26.50 0.93
N ARG A 290 6.70 27.08 1.17
CA ARG A 290 6.26 28.34 0.56
C ARG A 290 6.23 29.46 1.60
N GLN A 291 6.28 30.71 1.12
CA GLN A 291 6.21 31.90 1.96
C GLN A 291 7.21 31.84 3.13
N LEU A 292 8.48 31.56 2.80
CA LEU A 292 9.56 31.53 3.79
C LEU A 292 9.73 32.91 4.44
N GLN A 293 9.71 32.93 5.77
CA GLN A 293 9.93 34.11 6.61
C GLN A 293 11.06 33.79 7.59
N GLY A 294 12.23 34.39 7.34
CA GLY A 294 13.43 34.20 8.15
C GLY A 294 14.65 34.72 7.40
N ASP A 295 15.78 34.81 8.11
CA ASP A 295 17.06 35.17 7.50
C ASP A 295 17.53 34.03 6.57
N PRO A 296 17.83 34.32 5.28
CA PRO A 296 18.33 33.32 4.33
C PRO A 296 19.54 32.53 4.85
N THR A 297 20.44 33.19 5.59
CA THR A 297 21.65 32.55 6.13
C THR A 297 21.33 31.53 7.22
N ILE A 298 20.29 31.79 8.02
CA ILE A 298 19.80 30.85 9.05
C ILE A 298 19.13 29.65 8.38
N ILE A 299 18.33 29.91 7.32
CA ILE A 299 17.65 28.86 6.56
C ILE A 299 18.66 27.90 5.92
N GLU A 300 19.70 28.43 5.27
CA GLU A 300 20.78 27.63 4.69
C GLU A 300 21.47 26.76 5.75
N LYS A 301 21.88 27.37 6.88
CA LYS A 301 22.50 26.62 7.99
C LYS A 301 21.59 25.54 8.58
N ALA A 302 20.28 25.79 8.66
CA ALA A 302 19.31 24.81 9.14
C ALA A 302 19.19 23.62 8.18
N ILE A 303 19.18 23.86 6.87
CA ILE A 303 19.18 22.82 5.84
C ILE A 303 20.47 22.00 5.89
N ASP A 304 21.62 22.66 6.04
CA ASP A 304 22.92 22.00 6.16
C ASP A 304 23.00 21.12 7.41
N SER A 305 22.49 21.62 8.55
CA SER A 305 22.40 20.84 9.79
C SER A 305 21.50 19.62 9.62
N LEU A 306 20.36 19.77 8.95
CA LEU A 306 19.44 18.66 8.70
C LEU A 306 20.06 17.62 7.74
N SER A 307 20.84 18.05 6.75
CA SER A 307 21.54 17.14 5.83
C SER A 307 22.70 16.40 6.49
N SER A 308 23.43 17.04 7.40
CA SER A 308 24.65 16.48 8.01
C SER A 308 24.38 15.69 9.29
N LYS A 309 23.45 16.17 10.12
CA LYS A 309 23.14 15.59 11.44
C LYS A 309 21.78 14.88 11.49
N GLY A 310 20.90 15.13 10.53
CA GLY A 310 19.54 14.56 10.53
C GLY A 310 18.58 15.29 11.47
N PHE A 311 17.62 14.54 12.01
CA PHE A 311 16.58 15.03 12.91
C PHE A 311 16.22 13.97 13.96
N ILE A 312 15.57 14.38 15.05
CA ILE A 312 15.09 13.47 16.08
C ILE A 312 13.88 12.71 15.55
N ASN A 313 13.92 11.37 15.60
CA ASN A 313 12.89 10.50 15.03
C ASN A 313 11.62 10.41 15.91
N TYR A 314 10.92 11.53 16.06
CA TYR A 314 9.65 11.59 16.77
C TYR A 314 8.51 10.93 15.99
N TYR A 315 7.55 10.36 16.72
CA TYR A 315 6.22 10.12 16.18
C TYR A 315 5.50 11.46 16.02
N GLY A 316 5.23 11.90 14.78
CA GLY A 316 4.53 13.17 14.55
C GLY A 316 3.06 13.15 14.99
N LEU A 317 2.46 14.34 15.14
CA LEU A 317 1.07 14.54 15.59
C LEU A 317 0.03 13.69 14.84
N GLN A 318 0.27 13.39 13.56
CA GLN A 318 -0.61 12.52 12.76
C GLN A 318 -0.81 11.13 13.37
N ARG A 319 0.15 10.61 14.15
CA ARG A 319 0.05 9.32 14.83
C ARG A 319 -0.82 9.35 16.08
N PHE A 320 -1.08 10.53 16.61
CA PHE A 320 -1.93 10.73 17.78
C PHE A 320 -3.40 11.01 17.39
N GLY A 321 -3.69 11.08 16.09
CA GLY A 321 -5.03 11.33 15.56
C GLY A 321 -5.30 12.82 15.40
N THR A 322 -5.85 13.20 14.26
CA THR A 322 -6.27 14.59 13.96
C THR A 322 -7.72 14.88 14.38
N SER A 323 -8.44 13.86 14.84
CA SER A 323 -9.79 13.94 15.41
C SER A 323 -9.74 14.23 16.91
N SER A 324 -10.84 14.77 17.46
CA SER A 324 -11.01 15.23 18.85
C SER A 324 -10.72 14.22 19.95
N VAL A 325 -10.38 12.97 19.62
CA VAL A 325 -9.99 11.93 20.56
C VAL A 325 -8.55 11.53 20.28
N SER A 326 -7.66 11.87 21.22
CA SER A 326 -6.27 11.44 21.19
C SER A 326 -6.19 9.91 21.18
N THR A 327 -5.56 9.37 20.15
CA THR A 327 -5.40 7.93 19.96
C THR A 327 -4.55 7.31 21.07
N HIS A 328 -3.65 8.10 21.69
CA HIS A 328 -2.86 7.70 22.85
C HIS A 328 -3.72 7.56 24.11
N SER A 329 -4.77 8.37 24.26
CA SER A 329 -5.73 8.27 25.36
C SER A 329 -6.56 6.99 25.23
N ILE A 330 -6.97 6.62 24.00
CA ILE A 330 -7.67 5.35 23.73
C ILE A 330 -6.74 4.15 23.90
N GLY A 331 -5.49 4.25 23.46
CA GLY A 331 -4.47 3.20 23.61
C GLY A 331 -4.11 2.96 25.08
N SER A 332 -3.94 4.03 25.86
CA SER A 332 -3.72 3.97 27.31
C SER A 332 -4.93 3.42 28.04
N CYS A 333 -6.16 3.85 27.71
CA CYS A 333 -7.38 3.25 28.27
C CYS A 333 -7.52 1.77 27.91
N LYS A 334 -7.24 1.34 26.67
CA LYS A 334 -7.29 -0.08 26.31
C LYS A 334 -6.17 -0.91 26.96
N GLY A 335 -4.99 -0.34 27.16
CA GLY A 335 -3.88 -0.97 27.87
C GLY A 335 -4.17 -1.13 29.37
N ILE A 336 -4.68 -0.07 30.01
CA ILE A 336 -4.97 -0.01 31.44
C ILE A 336 -6.28 -0.75 31.78
N MET A 337 -7.30 -0.76 30.90
CA MET A 337 -8.52 -1.54 31.12
C MET A 337 -8.28 -3.05 30.98
N LYS A 338 -7.24 -3.48 30.25
CA LYS A 338 -6.86 -4.89 30.18
C LYS A 338 -6.28 -5.43 31.50
N GLU A 339 -5.83 -4.54 32.40
CA GLU A 339 -5.40 -4.89 33.77
C GLU A 339 -6.56 -4.90 34.79
N ARG A 340 -7.76 -4.40 34.45
CA ARG A 340 -8.91 -4.33 35.36
C ARG A 340 -10.09 -5.25 35.03
N GLU A 341 -10.02 -6.02 33.95
CA GLU A 341 -11.04 -7.02 33.59
C GLU A 341 -10.41 -8.42 33.36
N LEU A 342 -9.83 -8.99 34.41
CA LEU A 342 -9.56 -10.44 34.49
C LEU A 342 -10.72 -11.16 35.19
N SER A 343 -11.86 -11.25 34.52
CA SER A 343 -12.79 -12.39 34.68
C SER A 343 -13.65 -12.54 33.42
N HIS A 344 -13.35 -13.59 32.64
CA HIS A 344 -14.13 -14.18 31.53
C HIS A 344 -13.79 -13.71 30.08
N THR A 345 -12.69 -14.28 29.56
CA THR A 345 -12.39 -14.78 28.18
C THR A 345 -13.34 -14.49 26.98
N PRO A 346 -12.84 -14.52 25.71
CA PRO A 346 -11.64 -13.90 25.15
C PRO A 346 -11.89 -13.23 23.76
N ILE A 347 -11.21 -12.13 23.44
CA ILE A 347 -10.96 -11.72 22.04
C ILE A 347 -9.45 -11.56 21.87
N LEU A 348 -8.85 -12.49 21.13
CA LEU A 348 -7.45 -12.46 20.73
C LEU A 348 -7.17 -11.23 19.86
N LEU A 349 -6.28 -10.36 20.32
CA LEU A 349 -5.43 -9.58 19.43
C LEU A 349 -3.98 -9.95 19.74
N PHE A 350 -3.33 -10.45 18.69
CA PHE A 350 -1.95 -10.94 18.66
C PHE A 350 -0.96 -9.89 19.19
N SER A 351 -0.19 -10.32 20.19
CA SER A 351 1.05 -9.70 20.61
C SER A 351 2.13 -10.12 19.62
N PHE A 352 2.80 -9.16 18.96
CA PHE A 352 4.11 -9.42 18.37
C PHE A 352 5.16 -9.02 19.40
N HIS A 353 5.69 -10.02 20.10
CA HIS A 353 6.98 -9.95 20.75
C HIS A 353 8.05 -9.89 19.65
N LEU A 354 8.86 -8.82 19.65
CA LEU A 354 10.14 -8.82 18.96
C LEU A 354 11.16 -9.50 19.87
N SER A 355 11.76 -10.56 19.35
CA SER A 355 13.11 -11.03 19.68
C SER A 355 13.85 -11.20 18.37
#